data_AF-A0A358KGV3-F1
#
_entry.id   AF-A0A358KGV3-F1
#
_cell.length_a   1.000
_cell.length_b   1.000
_cell.length_c   1.000
_cell.angle_alpha   90.00
_cell.angle_beta   90.00
_cell.angle_gamma   90.00
#
_symmetry.space_group_name_H-M   'P 1'
#
loop_
_entity.id
_entity.type
_entity.pdbx_description
1 polymer ?
#
loop_
_entity_poly.entity_id
_entity_poly.type
_entity_poly.pdbx_seq_one_letter_code
_entity_poly.pdbx_strand_id
1 'polypeptide(L)'
;MGLIRGINRLRGTWLALCLIFVGLAKGLAAEVDGVALMESYCLDCHDGETQKGEVNLEAALEAKPLVKNLDLWKTVISRVENGDMPPKKKDQPSSREKKALLEWLDREVVQFDYSTVEDPGYEPVRRLTHIEFSNTIRDLLGLDMNLVADFPIDLSGKSGFDNSANTLFLQPILMERYLGAIDKAVEAAAPLKVAPNKKSPVFVAWPSDEGEEPEAARKIINRFLLRAFRRPPTKREAGEVRTVYDRSREKGESFAMGMRRALGAALVSPAFLLKSEQAKDTDESYRVDEYELASRLSYFLWASMPDDELFRLAAEKRLAKPDVLARQVTRMLSDPKSDTLGSVFAAQWLGFDALGVRVRLDPIDNPWCTDTLMTAMKKESAMGFASLIRDNKPLTELIQSKTTYVNEELAKFYKLKGVKGDEMRLVAHTDKRRYGLFGQASVLAVTSSPYRTSPIRRGEWILDS
;
A
#
# COMPACT_ATOMS: atom_id res chain seq x y z
N MET A 1 36.42 -69.93 41.08
CA MET A 1 35.87 -68.59 41.37
C MET A 1 34.84 -68.25 40.30
N GLY A 2 33.60 -68.63 40.53
CA GLY A 2 32.47 -68.30 39.67
C GLY A 2 31.51 -67.43 40.48
N LEU A 3 31.35 -66.18 40.07
CA LEU A 3 30.24 -65.30 40.43
C LEU A 3 30.33 -64.10 39.49
N ILE A 4 29.19 -63.49 39.16
CA ILE A 4 28.99 -62.35 38.24
C ILE A 4 28.71 -62.74 36.77
N ARG A 5 27.65 -63.52 36.56
CA ARG A 5 26.78 -63.43 35.38
C ARG A 5 25.38 -63.13 35.88
N GLY A 6 24.92 -61.88 35.74
CA GLY A 6 23.51 -61.60 36.04
C GLY A 6 23.10 -60.16 36.31
N ILE A 7 23.54 -59.15 35.55
CA ILE A 7 22.91 -57.79 35.60
C ILE A 7 22.68 -57.15 34.21
N ASN A 8 23.10 -57.74 33.09
CA ASN A 8 22.94 -57.12 31.76
C ASN A 8 21.61 -57.38 31.02
N ARG A 9 20.60 -58.00 31.66
CA ARG A 9 19.32 -58.30 30.99
C ARG A 9 18.17 -57.33 31.27
N LEU A 10 18.37 -56.30 32.11
CA LEU A 10 17.31 -55.37 32.51
C LEU A 10 17.42 -53.94 31.94
N ARG A 11 18.48 -53.61 31.19
CA ARG A 11 18.64 -52.28 30.56
C ARG A 11 18.15 -52.20 29.10
N GLY A 12 18.06 -53.32 28.39
CA GLY A 12 17.59 -53.35 26.99
C GLY A 12 16.07 -53.26 26.84
N THR A 13 15.31 -53.69 27.84
CA THR A 13 13.84 -53.73 27.78
C THR A 13 13.18 -52.38 28.09
N TRP A 14 13.82 -51.50 28.87
CA TRP A 14 13.28 -50.16 29.16
C TRP A 14 13.50 -49.15 28.04
N LEU A 15 14.61 -49.21 27.31
CA LEU A 15 14.83 -48.35 26.14
C LEU A 15 13.96 -48.73 24.93
N ALA A 16 13.71 -50.04 24.73
CA ALA A 16 12.80 -50.51 23.69
C ALA A 16 11.33 -50.16 24.01
N LEU A 17 10.89 -50.23 25.27
CA LEU A 17 9.54 -49.80 25.64
C LEU A 17 9.34 -48.28 25.52
N CYS A 18 10.33 -47.44 25.83
CA CYS A 18 10.21 -45.99 25.63
C CYS A 18 10.18 -45.58 24.14
N LEU A 19 10.95 -46.25 23.27
CA LEU A 19 10.91 -45.98 21.82
C LEU A 19 9.61 -46.49 21.17
N ILE A 20 9.02 -47.57 21.69
CA ILE A 20 7.69 -48.04 21.26
C ILE A 20 6.59 -47.10 21.78
N PHE A 21 6.70 -46.51 22.97
CA PHE A 21 5.73 -45.52 23.47
C PHE A 21 5.82 -44.16 22.77
N VAL A 22 7.01 -43.68 22.40
CA VAL A 22 7.17 -42.44 21.62
C VAL A 22 6.76 -42.65 20.15
N GLY A 23 6.99 -43.85 19.60
CA GLY A 23 6.52 -44.25 18.27
C GLY A 23 5.00 -44.45 18.20
N LEU A 24 4.37 -45.06 19.22
CA LEU A 24 2.91 -45.19 19.29
C LEU A 24 2.20 -43.86 19.59
N ALA A 25 2.81 -42.96 20.38
CA ALA A 25 2.23 -41.64 20.63
C ALA A 25 2.22 -40.75 19.37
N LYS A 26 3.19 -40.92 18.46
CA LYS A 26 3.17 -40.29 17.13
C LYS A 26 2.25 -40.99 16.12
N GLY A 27 1.82 -42.22 16.39
CA GLY A 27 0.94 -43.02 15.53
C GLY A 27 -0.54 -43.01 15.88
N LEU A 28 -0.97 -42.31 16.93
CA LEU A 28 -2.36 -42.32 17.45
C LEU A 28 -3.06 -40.95 17.47
N ALA A 29 -2.39 -39.90 17.00
CA ALA A 29 -3.06 -38.69 16.57
C ALA A 29 -2.95 -38.64 15.04
N ALA A 30 -3.84 -39.35 14.34
CA ALA A 30 -4.12 -39.00 12.97
C ALA A 30 -4.43 -37.50 12.97
N GLU A 31 -3.64 -36.71 12.25
CA GLU A 31 -3.95 -35.31 12.01
C GLU A 31 -5.34 -35.30 11.40
N VAL A 32 -6.32 -34.76 12.13
CA VAL A 32 -7.71 -34.77 11.68
C VAL A 32 -7.76 -33.85 10.47
N ASP A 33 -8.06 -34.41 9.31
CA ASP A 33 -8.10 -33.67 8.06
C ASP A 33 -9.25 -32.66 8.11
N GLY A 34 -8.88 -31.37 8.08
CA GLY A 34 -9.86 -30.28 8.11
C GLY A 34 -10.79 -30.29 6.91
N VAL A 35 -10.34 -30.75 5.74
CA VAL A 35 -11.20 -30.90 4.56
C VAL A 35 -12.26 -31.97 4.81
N ALA A 36 -11.87 -33.13 5.34
CA ALA A 36 -12.83 -34.19 5.67
C ALA A 36 -13.86 -33.75 6.72
N LEU A 37 -13.47 -32.91 7.69
CA LEU A 37 -14.41 -32.31 8.64
C LEU A 37 -15.39 -31.34 7.96
N MET A 38 -14.90 -30.51 7.03
CA MET A 38 -15.77 -29.61 6.26
C MET A 38 -16.76 -30.38 5.39
N GLU A 39 -16.31 -31.44 4.72
CA GLU A 39 -17.15 -32.36 3.95
C GLU A 39 -18.25 -32.97 4.83
N SER A 40 -17.89 -33.48 6.01
CA SER A 40 -18.80 -34.18 6.91
C SER A 40 -19.85 -33.28 7.55
N TYR A 41 -19.51 -32.02 7.86
CA TYR A 41 -20.35 -31.15 8.69
C TYR A 41 -20.90 -29.92 7.97
N CYS A 42 -20.40 -29.57 6.79
CA CYS A 42 -20.75 -28.31 6.11
C CYS A 42 -21.33 -28.52 4.70
N LEU A 43 -20.77 -29.44 3.90
CA LEU A 43 -21.09 -29.51 2.47
C LEU A 43 -22.51 -30.03 2.17
N ASP A 44 -23.13 -30.78 3.08
CA ASP A 44 -24.56 -31.16 3.04
C ASP A 44 -25.54 -29.97 2.85
N CYS A 45 -25.12 -28.74 3.15
CA CYS A 45 -25.94 -27.54 3.02
C CYS A 45 -25.25 -26.40 2.25
N HIS A 46 -23.93 -26.44 2.11
CA HIS A 46 -23.11 -25.37 1.53
C HIS A 46 -22.27 -25.85 0.34
N ASP A 47 -22.74 -26.86 -0.37
CA ASP A 47 -22.18 -27.31 -1.65
C ASP A 47 -22.59 -26.39 -2.82
N GLY A 48 -22.11 -26.70 -4.02
CA GLY A 48 -22.44 -25.96 -5.24
C GLY A 48 -23.91 -26.03 -5.66
N GLU A 49 -24.68 -27.03 -5.21
CA GLU A 49 -26.09 -27.18 -5.57
C GLU A 49 -27.03 -26.49 -4.58
N THR A 50 -26.84 -26.72 -3.28
CA THR A 50 -27.76 -26.26 -2.21
C THR A 50 -27.51 -24.81 -1.83
N GLN A 51 -26.24 -24.40 -1.73
CA GLN A 51 -25.77 -23.03 -1.42
C GLN A 51 -26.59 -22.31 -0.34
N LYS A 52 -26.89 -22.96 0.78
CA LYS A 52 -27.76 -22.39 1.81
C LYS A 52 -27.18 -21.09 2.35
N GLY A 53 -27.97 -20.02 2.32
CA GLY A 53 -27.52 -18.69 2.71
C GLY A 53 -26.58 -18.04 1.70
N GLU A 54 -26.64 -18.45 0.43
CA GLU A 54 -25.80 -17.95 -0.68
C GLU A 54 -24.31 -18.23 -0.47
N VAL A 55 -23.99 -19.32 0.24
CA VAL A 55 -22.62 -19.73 0.57
C VAL A 55 -22.31 -21.07 -0.08
N ASN A 56 -21.28 -21.08 -0.93
CA ASN A 56 -20.70 -22.27 -1.56
C ASN A 56 -19.29 -22.51 -1.00
N LEU A 57 -19.17 -23.44 -0.04
CA LEU A 57 -17.91 -23.82 0.59
C LEU A 57 -17.12 -24.84 -0.23
N GLU A 58 -17.78 -25.59 -1.11
CA GLU A 58 -17.13 -26.52 -2.04
C GLU A 58 -16.19 -25.76 -2.99
N ALA A 59 -16.71 -24.77 -3.71
CA ALA A 59 -15.90 -23.91 -4.57
C ALA A 59 -14.83 -23.13 -3.79
N ALA A 60 -15.14 -22.72 -2.54
CA ALA A 60 -14.18 -22.02 -1.69
C ALA A 60 -13.02 -22.91 -1.24
N LEU A 61 -13.25 -24.21 -1.03
CA LEU A 61 -12.22 -25.20 -0.68
C LEU A 61 -11.28 -25.48 -1.86
N GLU A 62 -11.83 -25.50 -3.08
CA GLU A 62 -11.07 -25.66 -4.33
C GLU A 62 -10.21 -24.44 -4.66
N ALA A 63 -10.66 -23.24 -4.28
CA ALA A 63 -9.95 -21.98 -4.51
C ALA A 63 -8.72 -21.84 -3.59
N LYS A 64 -7.63 -22.54 -3.90
CA LYS A 64 -6.37 -22.48 -3.15
C LYS A 64 -5.49 -21.26 -3.54
N PRO A 65 -4.75 -20.67 -2.58
CA PRO A 65 -4.83 -20.93 -1.13
C PRO A 65 -6.15 -20.40 -0.56
N LEU A 66 -6.62 -20.97 0.57
CA LEU A 66 -7.95 -20.66 1.12
C LEU A 66 -8.16 -19.16 1.38
N VAL A 67 -7.10 -18.43 1.72
CA VAL A 67 -7.11 -16.97 1.90
C VAL A 67 -7.64 -16.18 0.69
N LYS A 68 -7.78 -16.77 -0.51
CA LYS A 68 -8.50 -16.15 -1.63
C LYS A 68 -9.95 -15.77 -1.27
N ASN A 69 -10.57 -16.48 -0.33
CA ASN A 69 -11.90 -16.22 0.19
C ASN A 69 -11.86 -15.81 1.67
N LEU A 70 -10.88 -14.98 2.08
CA LEU A 70 -10.59 -14.64 3.48
C LEU A 70 -11.84 -14.23 4.28
N ASP A 71 -12.68 -13.32 3.76
CA ASP A 71 -13.86 -12.82 4.48
C ASP A 71 -14.90 -13.92 4.74
N LEU A 72 -15.09 -14.81 3.75
CA LEU A 72 -15.95 -15.98 3.91
C LEU A 72 -15.38 -16.90 4.99
N TRP A 73 -14.08 -17.20 4.95
CA TRP A 73 -13.46 -18.09 5.93
C TRP A 73 -13.42 -17.50 7.34
N LYS A 74 -13.20 -16.20 7.51
CA LYS A 74 -13.36 -15.51 8.80
C LYS A 74 -14.79 -15.66 9.34
N THR A 75 -15.78 -15.56 8.46
CA THR A 75 -17.18 -15.80 8.82
C THR A 75 -17.39 -17.26 9.25
N VAL A 76 -16.87 -18.22 8.50
CA VAL A 76 -16.96 -19.66 8.84
C VAL A 76 -16.32 -19.92 10.21
N ILE A 77 -15.09 -19.45 10.44
CA ILE A 77 -14.38 -19.56 11.72
C ILE A 77 -15.25 -19.03 12.85
N SER A 78 -15.76 -17.80 12.73
CA SER A 78 -16.59 -17.18 13.77
C SER A 78 -17.88 -17.97 14.05
N ARG A 79 -18.55 -18.48 13.00
CA ARG A 79 -19.77 -19.29 13.16
C ARG A 79 -19.50 -20.63 13.83
N VAL A 80 -18.37 -21.26 13.50
CA VAL A 80 -17.95 -22.52 14.14
C VAL A 80 -17.55 -22.26 15.59
N GLU A 81 -16.74 -21.24 15.86
CA GLU A 81 -16.32 -20.83 17.21
C GLU A 81 -17.53 -20.60 18.13
N ASN A 82 -18.49 -19.80 17.66
CA ASN A 82 -19.73 -19.49 18.39
C ASN A 82 -20.69 -20.67 18.52
N GLY A 83 -20.47 -21.76 17.78
CA GLY A 83 -21.37 -22.93 17.77
C GLY A 83 -22.70 -22.66 17.05
N ASP A 84 -22.71 -21.68 16.14
CA ASP A 84 -23.85 -21.40 15.27
C ASP A 84 -23.95 -22.47 14.15
N MET A 85 -22.79 -22.96 13.71
CA MET A 85 -22.67 -23.96 12.65
C MET A 85 -21.86 -25.18 13.13
N PRO A 86 -22.30 -26.40 12.77
CA PRO A 86 -23.55 -26.73 12.07
C PRO A 86 -24.80 -26.42 12.92
N PRO A 87 -25.99 -26.18 12.34
CA PRO A 87 -27.19 -25.89 13.13
C PRO A 87 -27.52 -27.01 14.10
N LYS A 88 -28.09 -26.70 15.28
CA LYS A 88 -28.39 -27.67 16.37
C LYS A 88 -29.16 -28.95 15.97
N LYS A 89 -29.84 -28.95 14.82
CA LYS A 89 -30.62 -30.10 14.29
C LYS A 89 -29.81 -31.01 13.35
N LYS A 90 -28.57 -30.65 13.05
CA LYS A 90 -27.65 -31.40 12.19
C LYS A 90 -26.56 -32.04 13.05
N ASP A 91 -25.89 -33.02 12.49
CA ASP A 91 -24.78 -33.69 13.16
C ASP A 91 -23.72 -32.69 13.59
N GLN A 92 -23.28 -32.82 14.84
CA GLN A 92 -22.35 -31.90 15.47
C GLN A 92 -20.98 -32.55 15.56
N PRO A 93 -19.90 -31.81 15.26
CA PRO A 93 -18.56 -32.28 15.56
C PRO A 93 -18.39 -32.44 17.08
N SER A 94 -17.65 -33.47 17.49
CA SER A 94 -17.19 -33.59 18.88
C SER A 94 -16.32 -32.39 19.26
N SER A 95 -16.13 -32.15 20.56
CA SER A 95 -15.23 -31.06 21.01
C SER A 95 -13.80 -31.19 20.48
N ARG A 96 -13.34 -32.43 20.23
CA ARG A 96 -12.03 -32.70 19.64
C ARG A 96 -12.01 -32.33 18.15
N GLU A 97 -13.03 -32.71 17.40
CA GLU A 97 -13.14 -32.40 15.97
C GLU A 97 -13.33 -30.91 15.72
N LYS A 98 -14.21 -30.24 16.49
CA LYS A 98 -14.39 -28.78 16.42
C LYS A 98 -13.07 -28.06 16.67
N LYS A 99 -12.31 -28.47 17.68
CA LYS A 99 -11.00 -27.89 17.96
C LYS A 99 -10.03 -28.10 16.80
N ALA A 100 -9.96 -29.32 16.26
CA ALA A 100 -9.08 -29.63 15.15
C ALA A 100 -9.44 -28.84 13.87
N LEU A 101 -10.74 -28.67 13.59
CA LEU A 101 -11.23 -27.84 12.47
C LEU A 101 -10.79 -26.39 12.62
N LEU A 102 -10.97 -25.80 13.81
CA LEU A 102 -10.56 -24.42 14.08
C LEU A 102 -9.04 -24.26 14.02
N GLU A 103 -8.27 -25.20 14.55
CA GLU A 103 -6.80 -25.18 14.45
C GLU A 103 -6.33 -25.32 13.00
N TRP A 104 -7.03 -26.08 12.16
CA TRP A 104 -6.74 -26.16 10.73
C TRP A 104 -7.08 -24.85 10.01
N LEU A 105 -8.28 -24.30 10.21
CA LEU A 105 -8.68 -23.01 9.63
C LEU A 105 -7.77 -21.87 10.08
N ASP A 106 -7.37 -21.85 11.35
CA ASP A 106 -6.42 -20.86 11.87
C ASP A 106 -5.09 -20.92 11.11
N ARG A 107 -4.53 -22.11 10.90
CA ARG A 107 -3.29 -22.27 10.10
C ARG A 107 -3.46 -21.86 8.63
N GLU A 108 -4.52 -22.33 7.98
CA GLU A 108 -4.71 -22.15 6.53
C GLU A 108 -5.19 -20.74 6.16
N VAL A 109 -5.79 -20.00 7.09
CA VAL A 109 -6.46 -18.72 6.82
C VAL A 109 -5.90 -17.59 7.68
N VAL A 110 -5.85 -17.74 9.00
CA VAL A 110 -5.48 -16.65 9.92
C VAL A 110 -3.97 -16.46 10.00
N GLN A 111 -3.23 -17.56 10.09
CA GLN A 111 -1.76 -17.62 10.18
C GLN A 111 -1.13 -17.97 8.83
N PHE A 112 -1.86 -17.78 7.73
CA PHE A 112 -1.39 -18.10 6.40
C PHE A 112 -0.09 -17.31 6.09
N ASP A 113 0.95 -18.03 5.69
CA ASP A 113 2.23 -17.43 5.37
C ASP A 113 2.21 -16.86 3.95
N TYR A 114 1.92 -15.55 3.84
CA TYR A 114 1.92 -14.83 2.58
C TYR A 114 3.28 -14.80 1.88
N SER A 115 4.39 -15.14 2.54
CA SER A 115 5.70 -15.27 1.88
C SER A 115 5.77 -16.45 0.90
N THR A 116 4.83 -17.39 0.99
CA THR A 116 4.68 -18.53 0.07
C THR A 116 3.90 -18.18 -1.21
N VAL A 117 3.30 -16.98 -1.29
CA VAL A 117 2.55 -16.56 -2.48
C VAL A 117 3.52 -16.16 -3.59
N GLU A 118 3.62 -17.01 -4.61
CA GLU A 118 4.44 -16.73 -5.79
C GLU A 118 3.72 -15.87 -6.83
N ASP A 119 2.40 -16.04 -6.96
CA ASP A 119 1.56 -15.29 -7.89
C ASP A 119 0.51 -14.46 -7.13
N PRO A 120 0.72 -13.13 -6.99
CA PRO A 120 -0.25 -12.23 -6.37
C PRO A 120 -1.43 -11.90 -7.28
N GLY A 121 -1.44 -12.41 -8.52
CA GLY A 121 -2.45 -12.15 -9.53
C GLY A 121 -2.15 -10.94 -10.42
N TYR A 122 -3.11 -10.63 -11.28
CA TYR A 122 -3.05 -9.53 -12.23
C TYR A 122 -3.33 -8.18 -11.55
N GLU A 123 -2.53 -7.17 -11.84
CA GLU A 123 -2.78 -5.78 -11.44
C GLU A 123 -3.72 -5.12 -12.46
N PRO A 124 -4.98 -4.80 -12.09
CA PRO A 124 -5.90 -4.17 -13.03
C PRO A 124 -5.45 -2.75 -13.37
N VAL A 125 -5.71 -2.32 -14.60
CA VAL A 125 -5.43 -0.96 -15.04
C VAL A 125 -6.23 0.03 -14.20
N ARG A 126 -5.57 1.06 -13.69
CA ARG A 126 -6.19 2.16 -12.94
C ARG A 126 -5.55 3.48 -13.28
N ARG A 127 -6.25 4.59 -13.05
CA ARG A 127 -5.57 5.90 -13.03
C ARG A 127 -4.67 6.03 -11.81
N LEU A 128 -3.73 6.97 -11.87
CA LEU A 128 -3.06 7.47 -10.68
C LEU A 128 -4.11 8.05 -9.71
N THR A 129 -3.90 7.82 -8.41
CA THR A 129 -4.62 8.59 -7.38
C THR A 129 -4.23 10.06 -7.48
N HIS A 130 -5.01 10.94 -6.86
CA HIS A 130 -4.69 12.38 -6.85
C HIS A 130 -3.32 12.66 -6.21
N ILE A 131 -2.98 11.93 -5.15
CA ILE A 131 -1.68 12.02 -4.49
C ILE A 131 -0.57 11.54 -5.42
N GLU A 132 -0.75 10.37 -6.05
CA GLU A 132 0.21 9.81 -7.00
C GLU A 132 0.44 10.73 -8.20
N PHE A 133 -0.63 11.33 -8.76
CA PHE A 133 -0.53 12.31 -9.83
C PHE A 133 0.28 13.53 -9.39
N SER A 134 -0.05 14.13 -8.24
CA SER A 134 0.63 15.32 -7.75
C SER A 134 2.11 15.05 -7.48
N ASN A 135 2.43 13.93 -6.83
CA ASN A 135 3.80 13.50 -6.57
C ASN A 135 4.58 13.22 -7.86
N THR A 136 3.93 12.56 -8.83
CA THR A 136 4.54 12.28 -10.14
C THR A 136 4.87 13.56 -10.88
N ILE A 137 3.94 14.52 -10.93
CA ILE A 137 4.19 15.83 -11.58
C ILE A 137 5.34 16.57 -10.87
N ARG A 138 5.36 16.57 -9.54
CA ARG A 138 6.45 17.17 -8.76
C ARG A 138 7.80 16.58 -9.15
N ASP A 139 7.90 15.26 -9.17
CA ASP A 139 9.16 14.56 -9.45
C ASP A 139 9.55 14.60 -10.93
N LEU A 140 8.57 14.74 -11.82
CA LEU A 140 8.75 14.87 -13.26
C LEU A 140 9.27 16.27 -13.62
N LEU A 141 8.63 17.32 -13.11
CA LEU A 141 8.91 18.71 -13.49
C LEU A 141 9.88 19.42 -12.54
N GLY A 142 10.04 18.92 -11.31
CA GLY A 142 10.79 19.57 -10.24
C GLY A 142 10.03 20.72 -9.59
N LEU A 143 8.70 20.64 -9.54
CA LEU A 143 7.82 21.70 -9.07
C LEU A 143 7.00 21.25 -7.85
N ASP A 144 7.18 21.91 -6.72
CA ASP A 144 6.36 21.66 -5.52
C ASP A 144 5.11 22.54 -5.56
N MET A 145 4.02 21.99 -6.09
CA MET A 145 2.75 22.69 -6.31
C MET A 145 1.59 21.81 -5.86
N ASN A 146 0.63 22.40 -5.16
CA ASN A 146 -0.64 21.71 -4.87
C ASN A 146 -1.57 21.79 -6.08
N LEU A 147 -1.50 20.79 -6.96
CA LEU A 147 -2.28 20.74 -8.21
C LEU A 147 -3.67 20.12 -8.05
N VAL A 148 -3.89 19.41 -6.94
CA VAL A 148 -5.07 18.55 -6.74
C VAL A 148 -5.98 19.02 -5.61
N ALA A 149 -5.77 20.22 -5.08
CA ALA A 149 -6.55 20.77 -3.97
C ALA A 149 -8.07 20.76 -4.19
N ASP A 150 -8.49 21.05 -5.43
CA ASP A 150 -9.91 21.18 -5.81
C ASP A 150 -10.46 19.91 -6.48
N PHE A 151 -9.72 18.79 -6.43
CA PHE A 151 -10.17 17.54 -7.02
C PHE A 151 -11.21 16.88 -6.11
N PRO A 152 -12.16 16.11 -6.66
CA PRO A 152 -13.01 15.26 -5.83
C PRO A 152 -12.16 14.28 -5.01
N ILE A 153 -12.72 13.72 -3.95
CA ILE A 153 -12.01 12.72 -3.14
C ILE A 153 -11.96 11.39 -3.90
N ASP A 154 -10.82 10.73 -3.91
CA ASP A 154 -10.69 9.36 -4.40
C ASP A 154 -11.40 8.39 -3.45
N LEU A 155 -12.24 7.51 -3.99
CA LEU A 155 -12.97 6.54 -3.19
C LEU A 155 -12.08 5.33 -2.86
N SER A 156 -12.08 4.92 -1.61
CA SER A 156 -11.46 3.67 -1.18
C SER A 156 -12.22 2.46 -1.70
N GLY A 157 -11.48 1.45 -2.18
CA GLY A 157 -12.04 0.14 -2.52
C GLY A 157 -12.41 -0.68 -1.28
N LYS A 158 -12.83 -1.93 -1.50
CA LYS A 158 -13.13 -2.88 -0.40
C LYS A 158 -11.96 -3.09 0.55
N SER A 159 -10.73 -2.96 0.05
CA SER A 159 -9.49 -3.08 0.84
C SER A 159 -9.22 -1.88 1.76
N GLY A 160 -10.01 -0.80 1.68
CA GLY A 160 -9.77 0.44 2.42
C GLY A 160 -8.82 1.43 1.72
N PHE A 161 -8.19 1.04 0.62
CA PHE A 161 -7.24 1.89 -0.11
C PHE A 161 -7.83 2.55 -1.35
N ASP A 162 -7.47 3.81 -1.56
CA ASP A 162 -7.88 4.69 -2.67
C ASP A 162 -7.23 4.32 -4.01
N ASN A 163 -6.17 3.52 -3.99
CA ASN A 163 -5.48 3.02 -5.18
C ASN A 163 -6.15 1.77 -5.81
N SER A 164 -7.38 1.46 -5.41
CA SER A 164 -8.13 0.32 -5.95
C SER A 164 -8.66 0.59 -7.36
N ALA A 165 -8.40 -0.31 -8.31
CA ALA A 165 -8.79 -0.10 -9.71
C ALA A 165 -10.31 -0.01 -9.92
N ASN A 166 -11.09 -0.71 -9.10
CA ASN A 166 -12.55 -0.76 -9.18
C ASN A 166 -13.25 0.50 -8.65
N THR A 167 -12.52 1.47 -8.08
CA THR A 167 -13.08 2.74 -7.59
C THR A 167 -12.56 3.97 -8.34
N LEU A 168 -11.45 3.82 -9.07
CA LEU A 168 -10.74 4.91 -9.73
C LEU A 168 -11.28 5.19 -11.15
N PHE A 169 -12.56 5.54 -11.23
CA PHE A 169 -13.20 5.93 -12.49
C PHE A 169 -12.72 7.31 -12.99
N LEU A 170 -12.75 7.50 -14.31
CA LEU A 170 -12.53 8.79 -14.95
C LEU A 170 -13.87 9.45 -15.29
N GLN A 171 -14.33 10.33 -14.40
CA GLN A 171 -15.52 11.14 -14.61
C GLN A 171 -15.19 12.35 -15.52
N PRO A 172 -16.13 12.84 -16.35
CA PRO A 172 -15.89 14.01 -17.21
C PRO A 172 -15.36 15.24 -16.45
N ILE A 173 -15.98 15.56 -15.31
CA ILE A 173 -15.55 16.67 -14.45
C ILE A 173 -14.13 16.49 -13.92
N LEU A 174 -13.72 15.26 -13.63
CA LEU A 174 -12.37 14.97 -13.16
C LEU A 174 -11.35 15.16 -14.30
N MET A 175 -11.71 14.81 -15.54
CA MET A 175 -10.86 15.06 -16.70
C MET A 175 -10.60 16.56 -16.91
N GLU A 176 -11.62 17.42 -16.74
CA GLU A 176 -11.44 18.87 -16.79
C GLU A 176 -10.46 19.38 -15.72
N ARG A 177 -10.52 18.81 -14.51
CA ARG A 177 -9.59 19.14 -13.42
C ARG A 177 -8.16 18.70 -13.75
N TYR A 178 -7.99 17.51 -14.32
CA TYR A 178 -6.67 17.03 -14.79
C TYR A 178 -6.10 17.94 -15.87
N LEU A 179 -6.89 18.34 -16.87
CA LEU A 179 -6.45 19.25 -17.93
C LEU A 179 -6.00 20.59 -17.35
N GLY A 180 -6.79 21.20 -16.47
CA GLY A 180 -6.42 22.46 -15.82
C GLY A 180 -5.17 22.34 -14.93
N ALA A 181 -4.98 21.20 -14.25
CA ALA A 181 -3.77 20.93 -13.48
C ALA A 181 -2.53 20.74 -14.38
N ILE A 182 -2.68 20.03 -15.50
CA ILE A 182 -1.63 19.84 -16.51
C ILE A 182 -1.20 21.18 -17.09
N ASP A 183 -2.15 22.02 -17.49
CA ASP A 183 -1.87 23.36 -18.03
C ASP A 183 -1.06 24.19 -17.04
N LYS A 184 -1.51 24.29 -15.78
CA LYS A 184 -0.77 24.98 -14.72
C LYS A 184 0.65 24.43 -14.54
N ALA A 185 0.81 23.10 -14.59
CA ALA A 185 2.09 22.44 -14.40
C ALA A 185 3.07 22.74 -15.55
N VAL A 186 2.65 22.61 -16.81
CA VAL A 186 3.53 22.86 -17.97
C VAL A 186 3.84 24.34 -18.13
N GLU A 187 2.91 25.23 -17.77
CA GLU A 187 3.15 26.67 -17.78
C GLU A 187 4.25 27.08 -16.79
N ALA A 188 4.19 26.53 -15.57
CA ALA A 188 5.20 26.75 -14.54
C ALA A 188 6.55 26.12 -14.93
N ALA A 189 6.55 24.96 -15.59
CA ALA A 189 7.76 24.23 -15.92
C ALA A 189 8.53 24.85 -17.11
N ALA A 190 7.82 25.34 -18.12
CA ALA A 190 8.40 25.98 -19.31
C ALA A 190 7.95 27.45 -19.45
N PRO A 191 8.43 28.38 -18.61
CA PRO A 191 8.04 29.79 -18.71
C PRO A 191 8.40 30.41 -20.08
N LEU A 192 7.53 31.29 -20.60
CA LEU A 192 7.70 31.85 -21.95
C LEU A 192 8.89 32.81 -22.11
N LYS A 193 9.24 33.52 -21.03
CA LYS A 193 10.17 34.65 -21.07
C LYS A 193 11.55 34.35 -20.51
N VAL A 194 11.72 33.23 -19.81
CA VAL A 194 12.97 32.86 -19.15
C VAL A 194 13.24 31.38 -19.37
N ALA A 195 14.51 30.99 -19.35
CA ALA A 195 14.86 29.58 -19.37
C ALA A 195 14.29 28.87 -18.13
N PRO A 196 13.87 27.59 -18.24
CA PRO A 196 13.41 26.80 -17.12
C PRO A 196 14.45 26.70 -15.99
N ASN A 197 13.97 26.31 -14.82
CA ASN A 197 14.82 26.04 -13.67
C ASN A 197 15.92 25.03 -14.05
N LYS A 198 17.20 25.40 -13.83
CA LYS A 198 18.36 24.52 -14.09
C LYS A 198 18.34 23.22 -13.26
N LYS A 199 17.59 23.19 -12.16
CA LYS A 199 17.35 21.98 -11.35
C LYS A 199 16.20 21.12 -11.86
N SER A 200 15.54 21.51 -12.96
CA SER A 200 14.44 20.72 -13.51
C SER A 200 14.95 19.33 -13.92
N PRO A 201 14.25 18.26 -13.51
CA PRO A 201 14.62 16.91 -13.91
C PRO A 201 14.50 16.65 -15.42
N VAL A 202 13.74 17.46 -16.17
CA VAL A 202 13.41 17.20 -17.60
C VAL A 202 14.05 18.18 -18.58
N PHE A 203 14.21 19.46 -18.20
CA PHE A 203 14.84 20.47 -19.07
C PHE A 203 16.37 20.40 -19.01
N VAL A 204 16.93 19.30 -19.53
CA VAL A 204 18.37 19.01 -19.56
C VAL A 204 19.12 19.70 -20.70
N ALA A 205 18.37 20.29 -21.64
CA ALA A 205 18.88 21.11 -22.72
C ALA A 205 17.94 22.31 -22.87
N TRP A 206 18.50 23.48 -23.17
CA TRP A 206 17.73 24.65 -23.59
C TRP A 206 18.52 25.33 -24.70
N PRO A 207 17.92 25.53 -25.89
CA PRO A 207 18.63 26.02 -27.05
C PRO A 207 19.11 27.46 -26.81
N SER A 208 20.34 27.76 -27.24
CA SER A 208 20.87 29.13 -27.23
C SER A 208 20.63 29.86 -28.56
N ASP A 209 20.43 29.11 -29.64
CA ASP A 209 20.07 29.58 -30.98
C ASP A 209 19.12 28.60 -31.70
N GLU A 210 18.59 29.02 -32.86
CA GLU A 210 17.60 28.25 -33.64
C GLU A 210 18.15 26.93 -34.19
N GLY A 211 19.45 26.82 -34.44
CA GLY A 211 20.08 25.61 -34.99
C GLY A 211 20.13 24.46 -33.99
N GLU A 212 20.15 24.77 -32.69
CA GLU A 212 20.16 23.79 -31.60
C GLU A 212 18.76 23.28 -31.20
N GLU A 213 17.70 23.99 -31.59
CA GLU A 213 16.33 23.70 -31.14
C GLU A 213 15.86 22.26 -31.41
N PRO A 214 16.05 21.67 -32.62
CA PRO A 214 15.52 20.35 -32.91
C PRO A 214 16.13 19.26 -32.01
N GLU A 215 17.44 19.37 -31.74
CA GLU A 215 18.15 18.42 -30.89
C GLU A 215 17.84 18.61 -29.41
N ALA A 216 17.70 19.87 -28.97
CA ALA A 216 17.25 20.19 -27.61
C ALA A 216 15.84 19.65 -27.36
N ALA A 217 14.88 19.91 -28.27
CA ALA A 217 13.52 19.40 -28.18
C ALA A 217 13.49 17.87 -28.12
N ARG A 218 14.24 17.19 -29.00
CA ARG A 218 14.34 15.72 -29.01
C ARG A 218 14.85 15.17 -27.68
N LYS A 219 15.89 15.77 -27.10
CA LYS A 219 16.45 15.36 -25.80
C LYS A 219 15.44 15.52 -24.66
N ILE A 220 14.77 16.67 -24.60
CA ILE A 220 13.79 16.98 -23.55
C ILE A 220 12.57 16.07 -23.68
N ILE A 221 12.00 15.93 -24.88
CA ILE A 221 10.81 15.11 -25.13
C ILE A 221 11.09 13.64 -24.78
N ASN A 222 12.21 13.05 -25.24
CA ASN A 222 12.51 11.65 -24.94
C ASN A 222 12.73 11.41 -23.45
N ARG A 223 13.45 12.32 -22.77
CA ARG A 223 13.66 12.23 -21.32
C ARG A 223 12.35 12.39 -20.55
N PHE A 224 11.49 13.31 -20.99
CA PHE A 224 10.17 13.51 -20.40
C PHE A 224 9.30 12.26 -20.56
N LEU A 225 9.21 11.70 -21.76
CA LEU A 225 8.37 10.53 -22.04
C LEU A 225 8.82 9.28 -21.29
N LEU A 226 10.13 9.03 -21.20
CA LEU A 226 10.68 7.93 -20.39
C LEU A 226 10.16 8.00 -18.94
N ARG A 227 10.19 9.21 -18.37
CA ARG A 227 9.80 9.47 -16.98
C ARG A 227 8.28 9.45 -16.80
N ALA A 228 7.56 10.18 -17.65
CA ALA A 228 6.10 10.32 -17.60
C ALA A 228 5.39 8.98 -17.86
N PHE A 229 5.84 8.20 -18.83
CA PHE A 229 5.26 6.89 -19.15
C PHE A 229 5.89 5.75 -18.35
N ARG A 230 6.94 6.05 -17.57
CA ARG A 230 7.67 5.12 -16.69
C ARG A 230 8.32 3.94 -17.43
N ARG A 231 8.47 4.08 -18.74
CA ARG A 231 9.11 3.14 -19.66
C ARG A 231 9.60 3.89 -20.90
N PRO A 232 10.50 3.30 -21.70
CA PRO A 232 10.85 3.86 -22.99
C PRO A 232 9.59 4.06 -23.84
N PRO A 233 9.38 5.27 -24.41
CA PRO A 233 8.26 5.48 -25.31
C PRO A 233 8.45 4.65 -26.58
N THR A 234 7.34 4.21 -27.17
CA THR A 234 7.35 3.65 -28.51
C THR A 234 7.71 4.74 -29.53
N LYS A 235 8.17 4.34 -30.73
CA LYS A 235 8.46 5.28 -31.82
C LYS A 235 7.23 6.13 -32.19
N ARG A 236 6.03 5.54 -32.11
CA ARG A 236 4.76 6.21 -32.36
C ARG A 236 4.48 7.28 -31.31
N GLU A 237 4.53 6.92 -30.04
CA GLU A 237 4.31 7.86 -28.92
C GLU A 237 5.28 9.05 -28.97
N ALA A 238 6.57 8.79 -29.20
CA ALA A 238 7.56 9.86 -29.34
C ALA A 238 7.31 10.75 -30.57
N GLY A 239 6.89 10.15 -31.69
CA GLY A 239 6.56 10.86 -32.93
C GLY A 239 5.31 11.74 -32.80
N GLU A 240 4.26 11.26 -32.12
CA GLU A 240 3.02 12.00 -31.87
C GLU A 240 3.30 13.27 -31.04
N VAL A 241 4.06 13.14 -29.95
CA VAL A 241 4.42 14.28 -29.08
C VAL A 241 5.35 15.25 -29.81
N ARG A 242 6.30 14.75 -30.59
CA ARG A 242 7.17 15.60 -31.43
C ARG A 242 6.37 16.37 -32.48
N THR A 243 5.37 15.75 -33.10
CA THR A 243 4.50 16.41 -34.09
C THR A 243 3.76 17.60 -33.47
N VAL A 244 3.37 17.50 -32.18
CA VAL A 244 2.75 18.63 -31.47
C VAL A 244 3.73 19.80 -31.30
N TYR A 245 5.00 19.51 -30.99
CA TYR A 245 6.06 20.52 -30.95
C TYR A 245 6.30 21.13 -32.34
N ASP A 246 6.48 20.31 -33.38
CA ASP A 246 6.81 20.78 -34.73
C ASP A 246 5.70 21.71 -35.27
N ARG A 247 4.42 21.35 -35.10
CA ARG A 247 3.27 22.20 -35.48
C ARG A 247 3.21 23.53 -34.74
N SER A 248 3.69 23.59 -33.50
CA SER A 248 3.78 24.84 -32.75
C SER A 248 4.84 25.76 -33.37
N ARG A 249 5.99 25.21 -33.74
CA ARG A 249 7.07 25.95 -34.42
C ARG A 249 6.67 26.41 -35.81
N GLU A 250 5.96 25.58 -36.58
CA GLU A 250 5.41 25.95 -37.90
C GLU A 250 4.44 27.15 -37.83
N LYS A 251 3.73 27.33 -36.71
CA LYS A 251 2.85 28.48 -36.46
C LYS A 251 3.60 29.73 -35.97
N GLY A 252 4.92 29.67 -35.86
CA GLY A 252 5.75 30.77 -35.35
C GLY A 252 5.69 30.97 -33.83
N GLU A 253 5.14 30.01 -33.07
CA GLU A 253 5.12 30.09 -31.61
C GLU A 253 6.50 29.76 -31.03
N SER A 254 6.93 30.39 -29.93
CA SER A 254 8.27 30.22 -29.34
C SER A 254 8.61 28.77 -28.94
N PHE A 255 9.91 28.46 -28.82
CA PHE A 255 10.39 27.15 -28.33
C PHE A 255 9.72 26.72 -27.02
N ALA A 256 9.60 27.65 -26.07
CA ALA A 256 8.93 27.41 -24.80
C ALA A 256 7.46 27.03 -24.98
N MET A 257 6.73 27.69 -25.90
CA MET A 257 5.34 27.34 -26.19
C MET A 257 5.23 25.96 -26.88
N GLY A 258 6.11 25.67 -27.82
CA GLY A 258 6.19 24.34 -28.45
C GLY A 258 6.43 23.24 -27.42
N MET A 259 7.33 23.46 -26.48
CA MET A 259 7.57 22.53 -25.38
C MET A 259 6.34 22.40 -24.47
N ARG A 260 5.67 23.50 -24.07
CA ARG A 260 4.44 23.44 -23.27
C ARG A 260 3.39 22.55 -23.93
N ARG A 261 3.14 22.75 -25.23
CA ARG A 261 2.15 21.96 -25.98
C ARG A 261 2.53 20.49 -26.06
N ALA A 262 3.79 20.18 -26.35
CA ALA A 262 4.28 18.81 -26.43
C ALA A 262 4.20 18.08 -25.08
N LEU A 263 4.67 18.72 -24.01
CA LEU A 263 4.60 18.14 -22.67
C LEU A 263 3.15 18.00 -22.18
N GLY A 264 2.29 18.98 -22.47
CA GLY A 264 0.86 18.90 -22.19
C GLY A 264 0.20 17.71 -22.91
N ALA A 265 0.47 17.54 -24.20
CA ALA A 265 -0.03 16.38 -24.97
C ALA A 265 0.42 15.04 -24.37
N ALA A 266 1.67 14.96 -23.90
CA ALA A 266 2.18 13.77 -23.24
C ALA A 266 1.47 13.49 -21.90
N LEU A 267 1.18 14.53 -21.09
CA LEU A 267 0.47 14.39 -19.82
C LEU A 267 -1.02 14.06 -19.97
N VAL A 268 -1.63 14.37 -21.12
CA VAL A 268 -3.01 13.97 -21.43
C VAL A 268 -3.10 12.51 -21.91
N SER A 269 -1.97 11.91 -22.28
CA SER A 269 -1.94 10.51 -22.75
C SER A 269 -2.40 9.53 -21.67
N PRO A 270 -3.17 8.49 -22.03
CA PRO A 270 -3.45 7.36 -21.13
C PRO A 270 -2.18 6.73 -20.56
N ALA A 271 -1.07 6.73 -21.30
CA ALA A 271 0.21 6.19 -20.83
C ALA A 271 0.81 6.96 -19.64
N PHE A 272 0.42 8.22 -19.43
CA PHE A 272 0.77 8.98 -18.24
C PHE A 272 -0.25 8.77 -17.12
N LEU A 273 -1.53 9.00 -17.41
CA LEU A 273 -2.59 9.04 -16.39
C LEU A 273 -2.93 7.66 -15.82
N LEU A 274 -2.81 6.60 -16.63
CA LEU A 274 -3.07 5.23 -16.22
C LEU A 274 -1.78 4.51 -15.82
N LYS A 275 -1.84 3.80 -14.71
CA LYS A 275 -0.89 2.75 -14.34
C LYS A 275 -1.41 1.45 -14.95
N SER A 276 -0.69 0.95 -15.94
CA SER A 276 -0.98 -0.30 -16.63
C SER A 276 0.29 -1.09 -16.82
N GLU A 277 0.17 -2.40 -16.71
CA GLU A 277 1.20 -3.37 -17.06
C GLU A 277 0.79 -4.07 -18.36
N GLN A 278 1.75 -4.52 -19.14
CA GLN A 278 1.48 -5.24 -20.37
C GLN A 278 0.96 -6.64 -20.04
N ALA A 279 -0.33 -6.83 -20.26
CA ALA A 279 -0.92 -8.16 -20.22
C ALA A 279 -0.24 -9.06 -21.26
N LYS A 280 0.24 -10.21 -20.80
CA LYS A 280 0.67 -11.30 -21.68
C LYS A 280 -0.53 -12.21 -21.93
N ASP A 281 -0.67 -12.65 -23.17
CA ASP A 281 -1.70 -13.61 -23.58
C ASP A 281 -1.28 -15.02 -23.12
N THR A 282 -1.45 -15.29 -21.82
CA THR A 282 -1.09 -16.56 -21.18
C THR A 282 -1.87 -16.71 -19.87
N ASP A 283 -2.27 -17.95 -19.58
CA ASP A 283 -2.87 -18.33 -18.29
C ASP A 283 -1.79 -18.70 -17.24
N GLU A 284 -0.51 -18.68 -17.61
CA GLU A 284 0.61 -18.95 -16.69
C GLU A 284 1.10 -17.68 -16.01
N SER A 285 1.51 -17.81 -14.74
CA SER A 285 2.14 -16.73 -14.00
C SER A 285 3.44 -16.30 -14.68
N TYR A 286 3.62 -14.99 -14.86
CA TYR A 286 4.83 -14.44 -15.48
C TYR A 286 5.45 -13.33 -14.65
N ARG A 287 6.77 -13.19 -14.78
CA ARG A 287 7.46 -12.03 -14.24
C ARG A 287 7.12 -10.79 -15.06
N VAL A 288 6.79 -9.72 -14.34
CA VAL A 288 6.73 -8.37 -14.89
C VAL A 288 8.09 -7.95 -15.44
N ASP A 289 8.08 -7.03 -16.39
CA ASP A 289 9.30 -6.47 -16.93
C ASP A 289 10.01 -5.56 -15.92
N GLU A 290 11.23 -5.15 -16.26
CA GLU A 290 12.09 -4.38 -15.37
C GLU A 290 11.59 -2.95 -15.11
N TYR A 291 10.90 -2.33 -16.07
CA TYR A 291 10.29 -1.00 -15.93
C TYR A 291 8.97 -1.07 -15.15
N GLU A 292 8.21 -2.16 -15.33
CA GLU A 292 7.04 -2.49 -14.53
C GLU A 292 7.44 -2.73 -13.07
N LEU A 293 8.51 -3.49 -12.81
CA LEU A 293 9.05 -3.68 -11.47
C LEU A 293 9.51 -2.35 -10.85
N ALA A 294 10.21 -1.51 -11.60
CA ALA A 294 10.60 -0.17 -11.14
C ALA A 294 9.37 0.67 -10.76
N SER A 295 8.32 0.62 -11.57
CA SER A 295 7.07 1.34 -11.33
C SER A 295 6.32 0.79 -10.11
N ARG A 296 6.20 -0.54 -9.98
CA ARG A 296 5.60 -1.16 -8.80
C ARG A 296 6.32 -0.72 -7.52
N LEU A 297 7.66 -0.78 -7.52
CA LEU A 297 8.48 -0.40 -6.38
C LEU A 297 8.34 1.10 -6.04
N SER A 298 8.37 1.98 -7.03
CA SER A 298 8.30 3.43 -6.81
C SER A 298 6.92 3.88 -6.32
N TYR A 299 5.84 3.35 -6.88
CA TYR A 299 4.49 3.72 -6.43
C TYR A 299 4.16 3.11 -5.07
N PHE A 300 4.69 1.92 -4.76
CA PHE A 300 4.54 1.32 -3.44
C PHE A 300 5.27 2.13 -2.36
N LEU A 301 6.55 2.47 -2.57
CA LEU A 301 7.36 3.11 -1.53
C LEU A 301 7.25 4.64 -1.50
N TRP A 302 7.03 5.29 -2.64
CA TRP A 302 7.10 6.75 -2.79
C TRP A 302 5.81 7.39 -3.31
N ALA A 303 4.78 6.59 -3.64
CA ALA A 303 3.57 7.06 -4.32
C ALA A 303 3.89 8.01 -5.49
N SER A 304 4.92 7.68 -6.26
CA SER A 304 5.46 8.50 -7.35
C SER A 304 6.20 7.65 -8.39
N MET A 305 6.59 8.28 -9.50
CA MET A 305 7.36 7.64 -10.59
C MET A 305 8.75 7.15 -10.14
N PRO A 306 9.35 6.17 -10.86
CA PRO A 306 10.73 5.76 -10.64
C PRO A 306 11.72 6.91 -10.83
N ASP A 307 12.86 6.86 -10.14
CA ASP A 307 13.96 7.79 -10.36
C ASP A 307 14.92 7.29 -11.44
N ASP A 308 15.90 8.12 -11.78
CA ASP A 308 16.86 7.85 -12.85
C ASP A 308 17.70 6.59 -12.56
N GLU A 309 17.97 6.26 -11.29
CA GLU A 309 18.68 5.05 -10.90
C GLU A 309 17.85 3.79 -11.14
N LEU A 310 16.56 3.79 -10.78
CA LEU A 310 15.66 2.69 -11.10
C LEU A 310 15.50 2.51 -12.62
N PHE A 311 15.36 3.60 -13.38
CA PHE A 311 15.29 3.52 -14.85
C PHE A 311 16.58 2.95 -15.46
N ARG A 312 17.75 3.35 -14.94
CA ARG A 312 19.04 2.82 -15.39
C ARG A 312 19.15 1.32 -15.12
N LEU A 313 18.81 0.88 -13.91
CA LEU A 313 18.83 -0.55 -13.56
C LEU A 313 17.83 -1.36 -14.37
N ALA A 314 16.67 -0.79 -14.67
CA ALA A 314 15.66 -1.42 -15.51
C ALA A 314 16.15 -1.58 -16.96
N ALA A 315 16.76 -0.53 -17.52
CA ALA A 315 17.39 -0.57 -18.84
C ALA A 315 18.50 -1.63 -18.92
N GLU A 316 19.28 -1.79 -17.85
CA GLU A 316 20.35 -2.79 -17.72
C GLU A 316 19.85 -4.21 -17.43
N LYS A 317 18.53 -4.40 -17.20
CA LYS A 317 17.94 -5.68 -16.77
C LYS A 317 18.58 -6.26 -15.51
N ARG A 318 18.75 -5.40 -14.50
CA ARG A 318 19.43 -5.74 -13.25
C ARG A 318 18.55 -5.52 -12.03
N LEU A 319 17.43 -4.80 -12.14
CA LEU A 319 16.62 -4.43 -10.99
C LEU A 319 16.02 -5.67 -10.33
N ALA A 320 15.62 -6.68 -11.11
CA ALA A 320 15.04 -7.93 -10.60
C ALA A 320 16.05 -8.85 -9.88
N LYS A 321 17.36 -8.54 -9.89
CA LYS A 321 18.35 -9.35 -9.17
C LYS A 321 18.16 -9.17 -7.66
N PRO A 322 18.07 -10.24 -6.85
CA PRO A 322 17.69 -10.14 -5.44
C PRO A 322 18.56 -9.16 -4.63
N ASP A 323 19.87 -9.17 -4.85
CA ASP A 323 20.81 -8.29 -4.16
C ASP A 323 20.67 -6.82 -4.59
N VAL A 324 20.38 -6.58 -5.87
CA VAL A 324 20.12 -5.23 -6.41
C VAL A 324 18.81 -4.71 -5.86
N LEU A 325 17.73 -5.51 -5.92
CA LEU A 325 16.41 -5.15 -5.44
C LEU A 325 16.46 -4.78 -3.95
N ALA A 326 17.08 -5.61 -3.10
CA ALA A 326 17.20 -5.34 -1.67
C ALA A 326 17.96 -4.03 -1.38
N ARG A 327 19.04 -3.74 -2.13
CA ARG A 327 19.76 -2.47 -2.03
C ARG A 327 18.89 -1.28 -2.46
N GLN A 328 18.11 -1.42 -3.53
CA GLN A 328 17.22 -0.35 -3.99
C GLN A 328 16.09 -0.09 -2.99
N VAL A 329 15.47 -1.13 -2.43
CA VAL A 329 14.47 -0.97 -1.35
C VAL A 329 15.06 -0.19 -0.18
N THR A 330 16.25 -0.58 0.30
CA THR A 330 16.92 0.10 1.42
C THR A 330 17.21 1.58 1.11
N ARG A 331 17.72 1.85 -0.10
CA ARG A 331 17.97 3.22 -0.58
C ARG A 331 16.68 4.04 -0.61
N MET A 332 15.61 3.46 -1.14
CA MET A 332 14.33 4.15 -1.31
C MET A 332 13.65 4.42 0.03
N LEU A 333 13.73 3.51 0.99
CA LEU A 333 13.24 3.73 2.36
C LEU A 333 13.99 4.85 3.08
N SER A 334 15.27 5.05 2.75
CA SER A 334 16.10 6.13 3.30
C SER A 334 15.80 7.50 2.66
N ASP A 335 15.16 7.54 1.50
CA ASP A 335 14.79 8.79 0.82
C ASP A 335 13.56 9.44 1.50
N PRO A 336 13.50 10.77 1.66
CA PRO A 336 12.33 11.46 2.23
C PRO A 336 11.01 11.14 1.54
N LYS A 337 11.02 10.77 0.25
CA LYS A 337 9.79 10.32 -0.44
C LYS A 337 9.14 9.11 0.23
N SER A 338 9.87 8.31 1.00
CA SER A 338 9.30 7.20 1.77
C SER A 338 8.33 7.63 2.88
N ASP A 339 8.29 8.93 3.21
CA ASP A 339 7.30 9.48 4.13
C ASP A 339 5.85 9.24 3.65
N THR A 340 5.63 8.92 2.37
CA THR A 340 4.32 8.49 1.84
C THR A 340 3.81 7.19 2.46
N LEU A 341 4.69 6.33 2.98
CA LEU A 341 4.26 5.15 3.75
C LEU A 341 3.50 5.57 5.01
N GLY A 342 3.87 6.71 5.61
CA GLY A 342 3.15 7.30 6.73
C GLY A 342 1.94 8.12 6.29
N SER A 343 2.12 9.02 5.33
CA SER A 343 1.09 10.00 4.96
C SER A 343 0.02 9.48 3.99
N VAL A 344 0.26 8.36 3.33
CA VAL A 344 -0.68 7.71 2.38
C VAL A 344 -1.08 6.34 2.92
N PHE A 345 -0.15 5.41 3.05
CA PHE A 345 -0.48 4.02 3.41
C PHE A 345 -1.02 3.93 4.85
N ALA A 346 -0.26 4.37 5.86
CA ALA A 346 -0.72 4.30 7.25
C ALA A 346 -1.92 5.22 7.53
N ALA A 347 -2.03 6.33 6.79
CA ALA A 347 -3.17 7.23 6.90
C ALA A 347 -4.49 6.56 6.54
N GLN A 348 -4.50 5.78 5.46
CA GLN A 348 -5.68 5.03 5.02
C GLN A 348 -5.90 3.76 5.83
N TRP A 349 -4.83 2.99 6.11
CA TRP A 349 -4.92 1.79 6.94
C TRP A 349 -5.50 2.10 8.32
N LEU A 350 -4.99 3.14 8.97
CA LEU A 350 -5.41 3.52 10.32
C LEU A 350 -6.57 4.53 10.33
N GLY A 351 -7.04 4.95 9.15
CA GLY A 351 -8.20 5.83 8.95
C GLY A 351 -8.04 7.27 9.44
N PHE A 352 -6.82 7.73 9.73
CA PHE A 352 -6.61 9.10 10.22
C PHE A 352 -6.63 10.17 9.13
N ASP A 353 -6.60 9.77 7.86
CA ASP A 353 -6.86 10.65 6.71
C ASP A 353 -8.25 11.31 6.77
N ALA A 354 -9.23 10.63 7.38
CA ALA A 354 -10.59 11.12 7.60
C ALA A 354 -10.67 12.34 8.53
N LEU A 355 -9.60 12.65 9.28
CA LEU A 355 -9.54 13.80 10.17
C LEU A 355 -9.56 15.13 9.38
N GLY A 356 -10.55 15.98 9.68
CA GLY A 356 -10.82 17.25 8.99
C GLY A 356 -11.75 17.13 7.79
N VAL A 357 -12.00 15.91 7.30
CA VAL A 357 -12.96 15.62 6.21
C VAL A 357 -14.27 15.10 6.79
N ARG A 358 -14.22 13.99 7.53
CA ARG A 358 -15.39 13.37 8.17
C ARG A 358 -15.54 13.77 9.64
N VAL A 359 -14.42 14.05 10.30
CA VAL A 359 -14.38 14.56 11.68
C VAL A 359 -14.11 16.05 11.61
N ARG A 360 -15.18 16.86 11.53
CA ARG A 360 -15.11 18.32 11.48
C ARG A 360 -16.27 18.91 12.29
N LEU A 361 -15.94 19.76 13.24
CA LEU A 361 -16.87 20.51 14.08
C LEU A 361 -16.55 22.00 14.00
N ASP A 362 -17.48 22.85 14.44
CA ASP A 362 -17.21 24.28 14.55
C ASP A 362 -16.04 24.51 15.54
N PRO A 363 -14.93 25.13 15.10
CA PRO A 363 -13.78 25.39 15.96
C PRO A 363 -14.08 26.35 17.12
N ILE A 364 -15.12 27.18 17.03
CA ILE A 364 -15.55 28.08 18.12
C ILE A 364 -15.97 27.25 19.33
N ASP A 365 -16.81 26.24 19.10
CA ASP A 365 -17.27 25.32 20.15
C ASP A 365 -16.26 24.20 20.43
N ASN A 366 -15.36 23.93 19.48
CA ASN A 366 -14.38 22.85 19.55
C ASN A 366 -12.97 23.36 19.19
N PRO A 367 -12.27 24.05 20.11
CA PRO A 367 -10.98 24.69 19.82
C PRO A 367 -9.87 23.74 19.36
N TRP A 368 -10.05 22.43 19.50
CA TRP A 368 -9.14 21.41 18.99
C TRP A 368 -9.33 21.10 17.50
N CYS A 369 -10.44 21.51 16.90
CA CYS A 369 -10.84 21.17 15.53
C CYS A 369 -10.41 22.25 14.51
N THR A 370 -9.24 22.85 14.70
CA THR A 370 -8.64 23.78 13.72
C THR A 370 -7.95 23.00 12.60
N ASP A 371 -7.92 23.56 11.39
CA ASP A 371 -7.25 22.91 10.25
C ASP A 371 -5.73 22.71 10.52
N THR A 372 -5.10 23.64 11.26
CA THR A 372 -3.69 23.57 11.65
C THR A 372 -3.41 22.45 12.64
N LEU A 373 -4.21 22.32 13.70
CA LEU A 373 -4.02 21.28 14.71
C LEU A 373 -4.34 19.89 14.13
N MET A 374 -5.42 19.75 13.36
CA MET A 374 -5.74 18.48 12.68
C MET A 374 -4.64 18.06 11.71
N THR A 375 -4.02 19.02 11.01
CA THR A 375 -2.84 18.75 10.18
C THR A 375 -1.67 18.26 11.02
N ALA A 376 -1.42 18.87 12.18
CA ALA A 376 -0.38 18.41 13.10
C ALA A 376 -0.65 17.00 13.66
N MET A 377 -1.90 16.68 14.01
CA MET A 377 -2.32 15.34 14.45
C MET A 377 -2.11 14.28 13.36
N LYS A 378 -2.42 14.59 12.10
CA LYS A 378 -2.14 13.67 10.97
C LYS A 378 -0.64 13.47 10.76
N LYS A 379 0.15 14.56 10.86
CA LYS A 379 1.61 14.51 10.76
C LYS A 379 2.23 13.69 11.90
N GLU A 380 1.71 13.78 13.11
CA GLU A 380 2.14 12.95 14.25
C GLU A 380 2.12 11.47 13.89
N SER A 381 0.96 10.96 13.46
CA SER A 381 0.78 9.54 13.11
C SER A 381 1.61 9.14 11.90
N ALA A 382 1.58 9.95 10.84
CA ALA A 382 2.33 9.69 9.63
C ALA A 382 3.84 9.60 9.90
N MET A 383 4.41 10.58 10.62
CA MET A 383 5.84 10.59 10.95
C MET A 383 6.21 9.48 11.93
N GLY A 384 5.34 9.17 12.89
CA GLY A 384 5.51 8.04 13.81
C GLY A 384 5.68 6.73 13.04
N PHE A 385 4.75 6.43 12.13
CA PHE A 385 4.81 5.23 11.29
C PHE A 385 6.01 5.24 10.35
N ALA A 386 6.25 6.35 9.64
CA ALA A 386 7.39 6.47 8.72
C ALA A 386 8.73 6.26 9.45
N SER A 387 8.87 6.77 10.68
CA SER A 387 10.08 6.55 11.50
C SER A 387 10.25 5.10 11.91
N LEU A 388 9.17 4.35 12.15
CA LEU A 388 9.24 2.94 12.49
C LEU A 388 9.82 2.14 11.34
N ILE A 389 9.35 2.39 10.11
CA ILE A 389 9.83 1.72 8.91
C ILE A 389 11.27 2.12 8.60
N ARG A 390 11.58 3.42 8.58
CA ARG A 390 12.92 3.93 8.24
C ARG A 390 14.00 3.45 9.21
N ASP A 391 13.69 3.42 10.50
CA ASP A 391 14.64 3.01 11.54
C ASP A 391 14.61 1.49 11.80
N ASN A 392 13.81 0.73 11.03
CA ASN A 392 13.61 -0.71 11.20
C ASN A 392 13.28 -1.10 12.66
N LYS A 393 12.37 -0.35 13.29
CA LYS A 393 11.93 -0.59 14.67
C LYS A 393 10.93 -1.75 14.72
N PRO A 394 10.87 -2.49 15.84
CA PRO A 394 9.90 -3.57 15.98
C PRO A 394 8.47 -3.03 15.94
N LEU A 395 7.54 -3.79 15.38
CA LEU A 395 6.13 -3.39 15.25
C LEU A 395 5.48 -3.05 16.60
N THR A 396 5.97 -3.64 17.69
CA THR A 396 5.55 -3.33 19.06
C THR A 396 5.71 -1.85 19.42
N GLU A 397 6.62 -1.10 18.77
CA GLU A 397 6.75 0.35 18.94
C GLU A 397 5.49 1.13 18.53
N LEU A 398 4.66 0.61 17.62
CA LEU A 398 3.36 1.21 17.35
C LEU A 398 2.48 1.27 18.59
N ILE A 399 2.64 0.33 19.52
CA ILE A 399 1.78 0.21 20.71
C ILE A 399 2.45 0.85 21.93
N GLN A 400 3.75 0.67 22.09
CA GLN A 400 4.45 0.99 23.33
C GLN A 400 5.36 2.22 23.27
N SER A 401 5.47 2.89 22.10
CA SER A 401 6.37 4.03 21.94
C SER A 401 6.11 5.09 23.02
N LYS A 402 7.19 5.44 23.72
CA LYS A 402 7.19 6.49 24.75
C LYS A 402 7.47 7.87 24.17
N THR A 403 7.62 7.97 22.85
CA THR A 403 7.93 9.19 22.12
C THR A 403 6.89 9.49 21.06
N THR A 404 6.69 10.75 20.74
CA THR A 404 5.78 11.19 19.66
C THR A 404 6.38 12.38 18.90
N TYR A 405 5.91 12.60 17.67
CA TYR A 405 6.21 13.80 16.90
C TYR A 405 5.19 14.89 17.19
N VAL A 406 5.65 16.07 17.61
CA VAL A 406 4.79 17.25 17.83
C VAL A 406 5.45 18.53 17.32
N ASN A 407 4.64 19.46 16.82
CA ASN A 407 5.01 20.87 16.68
C ASN A 407 4.50 21.66 17.91
N GLU A 408 4.66 22.99 17.93
CA GLU A 408 4.24 23.80 19.08
C GLU A 408 2.74 23.70 19.39
N GLU A 409 1.88 23.71 18.38
CA GLU A 409 0.43 23.65 18.56
C GLU A 409 -0.01 22.31 19.17
N LEU A 410 0.46 21.19 18.63
CA LEU A 410 0.17 19.85 19.16
C LEU A 410 0.81 19.63 20.54
N ALA A 411 2.01 20.17 20.77
CA ALA A 411 2.64 20.12 22.09
C ALA A 411 1.81 20.84 23.15
N LYS A 412 1.26 22.04 22.84
CA LYS A 412 0.33 22.75 23.73
C LYS A 412 -0.94 21.93 23.97
N PHE A 413 -1.50 21.33 22.94
CA PHE A 413 -2.67 20.44 23.05
C PHE A 413 -2.39 19.25 23.99
N TYR A 414 -1.18 18.71 23.95
CA TYR A 414 -0.73 17.63 24.85
C TYR A 414 -0.16 18.09 26.18
N LYS A 415 -0.09 19.40 26.43
CA LYS A 415 0.52 20.00 27.63
C LYS A 415 2.02 19.63 27.78
N LEU A 416 2.70 19.39 26.66
CA LEU A 416 4.14 19.18 26.59
C LEU A 416 4.86 20.53 26.57
N LYS A 417 5.98 20.63 27.29
CA LYS A 417 6.80 21.85 27.39
C LYS A 417 8.03 21.73 26.49
N GLY A 418 8.57 22.88 26.08
CA GLY A 418 9.88 22.95 25.41
C GLY A 418 9.86 22.81 23.89
N VAL A 419 8.69 22.77 23.25
CA VAL A 419 8.54 22.74 21.78
C VAL A 419 8.06 24.11 21.30
N LYS A 420 8.71 24.64 20.25
CA LYS A 420 8.40 25.95 19.64
C LYS A 420 8.43 25.89 18.12
N GLY A 421 7.58 26.66 17.46
CA GLY A 421 7.45 26.71 16.00
C GLY A 421 6.72 25.52 15.37
N ASP A 422 6.57 25.59 14.05
CA ASP A 422 5.69 24.70 13.27
C ASP A 422 6.33 23.36 12.89
N GLU A 423 7.64 23.23 13.06
CA GLU A 423 8.37 21.99 12.76
C GLU A 423 8.03 20.88 13.77
N MET A 424 7.72 19.70 13.23
CA MET A 424 7.49 18.49 14.01
C MET A 424 8.81 17.97 14.59
N ARG A 425 8.81 17.64 15.87
CA ARG A 425 9.99 17.13 16.59
C ARG A 425 9.63 15.94 17.45
N LEU A 426 10.52 14.96 17.50
CA LEU A 426 10.35 13.80 18.35
C LEU A 426 10.61 14.20 19.82
N VAL A 427 9.64 13.94 20.68
CA VAL A 427 9.70 14.25 22.12
C VAL A 427 9.21 13.06 22.94
N ALA A 428 9.68 12.95 24.19
CA ALA A 428 9.17 11.95 25.12
C ALA A 428 7.80 12.34 25.68
N HIS A 429 6.87 11.39 25.74
CA HIS A 429 5.65 11.52 26.50
C HIS A 429 5.92 11.38 28.00
N THR A 430 5.37 12.31 28.76
CA THR A 430 5.36 12.25 30.24
C THR A 430 4.16 11.49 30.79
N ASP A 431 3.17 11.16 29.95
CA ASP A 431 1.94 10.44 30.32
C ASP A 431 1.86 9.10 29.60
N LYS A 432 1.80 8.01 30.38
CA LYS A 432 1.71 6.63 29.85
C LYS A 432 0.42 6.38 29.04
N ARG A 433 -0.64 7.16 29.28
CA ARG A 433 -1.90 7.08 28.52
C ARG A 433 -1.76 7.58 27.07
N ARG A 434 -0.63 8.22 26.75
CA ARG A 434 -0.31 8.75 25.42
C ARG A 434 0.68 7.89 24.65
N TYR A 435 1.07 6.73 25.18
CA TYR A 435 2.02 5.87 24.50
C TYR A 435 1.41 5.22 23.26
N GLY A 436 2.25 5.09 22.24
CA GLY A 436 1.90 4.48 20.97
C GLY A 436 0.72 5.14 20.27
N LEU A 437 0.25 4.44 19.23
CA LEU A 437 -0.79 4.83 18.31
C LEU A 437 -2.13 5.08 19.01
N PHE A 438 -2.48 4.25 20.01
CA PHE A 438 -3.71 4.40 20.78
C PHE A 438 -3.76 5.69 21.62
N GLY A 439 -2.60 6.31 21.87
CA GLY A 439 -2.48 7.57 22.59
C GLY A 439 -2.57 8.83 21.70
N GLN A 440 -2.42 8.65 20.38
CA GLN A 440 -2.34 9.74 19.41
C GLN A 440 -3.70 10.38 19.15
N ALA A 441 -3.69 11.68 18.89
CA ALA A 441 -4.92 12.47 18.86
C ALA A 441 -5.76 12.19 17.62
N SER A 442 -5.09 11.95 16.49
CA SER A 442 -5.71 11.55 15.23
C SER A 442 -6.55 10.29 15.38
N VAL A 443 -5.96 9.22 15.91
CA VAL A 443 -6.60 7.91 16.15
C VAL A 443 -7.74 8.06 17.13
N LEU A 444 -7.51 8.75 18.26
CA LEU A 444 -8.54 9.01 19.25
C LEU A 444 -9.72 9.81 18.70
N ALA A 445 -9.47 10.73 17.76
CA ALA A 445 -10.51 11.53 17.12
C ALA A 445 -11.32 10.71 16.11
N VAL A 446 -10.67 9.98 15.20
CA VAL A 446 -11.38 9.20 14.16
C VAL A 446 -12.14 7.99 14.71
N THR A 447 -11.73 7.47 15.86
CA THR A 447 -12.42 6.39 16.57
C THR A 447 -13.46 6.90 17.59
N SER A 448 -13.81 8.19 17.56
CA SER A 448 -14.83 8.79 18.41
C SER A 448 -16.16 9.03 17.67
N SER A 449 -17.18 9.52 18.39
CA SER A 449 -18.32 10.20 17.79
C SER A 449 -18.09 11.71 17.84
N PRO A 450 -18.69 12.52 16.96
CA PRO A 450 -18.43 13.96 16.92
C PRO A 450 -18.50 14.64 18.30
N TYR A 451 -19.50 14.31 19.12
CA TYR A 451 -19.70 14.94 20.43
C TYR A 451 -19.29 14.09 21.64
N ARG A 452 -18.73 12.88 21.44
CA ARG A 452 -18.36 12.00 22.57
C ARG A 452 -17.33 10.94 22.22
N THR A 453 -16.54 10.56 23.23
CA THR A 453 -15.69 9.36 23.16
C THR A 453 -16.52 8.08 22.96
N SER A 454 -15.97 7.12 22.23
CA SER A 454 -16.61 5.81 21.99
C SER A 454 -15.60 4.68 22.25
N PRO A 455 -15.70 3.97 23.38
CA PRO A 455 -14.92 2.76 23.61
C PRO A 455 -15.27 1.63 22.63
N ILE A 456 -16.55 1.53 22.22
CA ILE A 456 -17.03 0.48 21.31
C ILE A 456 -16.39 0.62 19.93
N ARG A 457 -16.43 1.82 19.34
CA ARG A 457 -15.79 2.09 18.03
C ARG A 457 -14.28 1.89 18.08
N ARG A 458 -13.65 2.20 19.22
CA ARG A 458 -12.22 1.92 19.42
C ARG A 458 -11.92 0.43 19.48
N GLY A 459 -12.77 -0.36 20.14
CA GLY A 459 -12.65 -1.81 20.17
C GLY A 459 -12.82 -2.44 18.78
N GLU A 460 -13.83 -2.01 18.04
CA GLU A 460 -14.07 -2.40 16.64
C GLU A 460 -12.85 -2.07 15.76
N TRP A 461 -12.36 -0.82 15.83
CA TRP A 461 -11.18 -0.41 15.08
C TRP A 461 -9.93 -1.25 15.39
N ILE A 462 -9.72 -1.69 16.64
CA ILE A 462 -8.61 -2.58 17.03
C ILE A 462 -8.76 -3.99 16.44
N LEU A 463 -9.98 -4.47 16.26
CA LEU A 463 -10.23 -5.80 15.70
C LEU A 463 -10.11 -5.81 14.17
N ASP A 464 -10.45 -4.68 13.53
CA ASP A 464 -10.47 -4.55 12.07
C ASP A 464 -9.14 -4.11 11.47
N SER A 465 -8.36 -3.28 12.18
CA SER A 465 -7.08 -2.71 11.70
C SER A 465 -5.90 -3.61 12.00
#